data_AF-A0A5C0B1I8-F1
#
_entry.id   AF-A0A5C0B1I8-F1
#
_cell.length_a   1.000
_cell.length_b   1.000
_cell.length_c   1.000
_cell.angle_alpha   90.00
_cell.angle_beta   90.00
_cell.angle_gamma   90.00
#
_symmetry.space_group_name_H-M   'P 1'
#
loop_
_entity.id
_entity.type
_entity.pdbx_description
1 polymer ?
#
loop_
_entity_poly.entity_id
_entity_poly.type
_entity_poly.pdbx_seq_one_letter_code
_entity_poly.pdbx_strand_id
1 'polypeptide(L)'
;MNKMKATAEALPKLMDAAVHVESFRQVREARRLERVEDYVELISDLIRDGGEARQVDIAARLGVAQPTVAKMLGRLADTGYAVRRPYRGVFLTEAGEALADATRRRHQTVHDFLLALGVDEDSARRDAEGIEHHVSSATLEAFARFIAERGVPPAESC
;
A
#
# COMPACT_ATOMS: atom_id res chain seq x y z
N MET A 1 -21.29 -37.55 46.47
CA MET A 1 -20.61 -37.37 45.16
C MET A 1 -21.18 -36.15 44.46
N ASN A 2 -20.35 -35.14 44.21
CA ASN A 2 -20.69 -33.89 43.54
C ASN A 2 -20.79 -34.12 42.02
N LYS A 3 -21.94 -33.83 41.40
CA LYS A 3 -22.06 -33.76 39.94
C LYS A 3 -21.59 -32.38 39.48
N MET A 4 -20.43 -32.33 38.82
CA MET A 4 -19.97 -31.13 38.09
C MET A 4 -20.96 -30.85 36.95
N LYS A 5 -21.65 -29.70 37.00
CA LYS A 5 -22.32 -29.11 35.85
C LYS A 5 -21.24 -28.48 34.97
N ALA A 6 -21.06 -29.01 33.76
CA ALA A 6 -20.36 -28.29 32.71
C ALA A 6 -21.27 -27.14 32.25
N THR A 7 -20.83 -25.90 32.42
CA THR A 7 -21.44 -24.73 31.80
C THR A 7 -21.04 -24.72 30.33
N ALA A 8 -22.01 -24.95 29.44
CA ALA A 8 -21.83 -24.69 28.02
C ALA A 8 -21.77 -23.17 27.82
N GLU A 9 -20.56 -22.63 27.65
CA GLU A 9 -20.39 -21.25 27.17
C GLU A 9 -20.97 -21.17 25.76
N ALA A 10 -21.99 -20.32 25.61
CA ALA A 10 -22.63 -20.07 24.33
C ALA A 10 -21.60 -19.46 23.38
N LEU A 11 -21.41 -20.10 22.21
CA LEU A 11 -20.65 -19.53 21.10
C LEU A 11 -21.13 -18.09 20.85
N PRO A 12 -20.22 -17.11 20.64
CA PRO A 12 -20.60 -15.74 20.40
C PRO A 12 -21.58 -15.68 19.24
N LYS A 13 -22.73 -15.02 19.45
CA LYS A 13 -23.74 -14.84 18.39
C LYS A 13 -23.08 -14.14 17.21
N LEU A 14 -23.24 -14.70 16.02
CA LEU A 14 -22.78 -14.09 14.78
C LEU A 14 -23.39 -12.68 14.66
N MET A 15 -22.55 -11.71 14.30
CA MET A 15 -22.98 -10.32 14.10
C MET A 15 -24.08 -10.26 13.02
N ASP A 16 -24.87 -9.19 13.06
CA ASP A 16 -25.91 -8.94 12.06
C ASP A 16 -25.32 -8.98 10.63
N ALA A 17 -26.07 -9.58 9.70
CA ALA A 17 -25.59 -9.83 8.34
C ALA A 17 -25.27 -8.53 7.57
N ALA A 18 -26.00 -7.43 7.81
CA ALA A 18 -25.73 -6.16 7.16
C ALA A 18 -24.43 -5.54 7.70
N VAL A 19 -24.20 -5.62 9.01
CA VAL A 19 -22.95 -5.18 9.65
C VAL A 19 -21.76 -6.00 9.13
N HIS A 20 -21.92 -7.31 9.00
CA HIS A 20 -20.89 -8.21 8.50
C HIS A 20 -20.51 -7.93 7.04
N VAL A 21 -21.51 -7.66 6.18
CA VAL A 21 -21.29 -7.29 4.77
C VAL A 21 -20.54 -5.97 4.64
N GLU A 22 -20.90 -4.97 5.46
CA GLU A 22 -20.28 -3.65 5.42
C GLU A 22 -18.82 -3.70 5.88
N SER A 23 -18.52 -4.41 6.98
CA SER A 23 -17.14 -4.62 7.43
C SER A 23 -16.28 -5.31 6.35
N PHE A 24 -16.82 -6.34 5.68
CA PHE A 24 -16.09 -6.97 4.58
C PHE A 24 -15.95 -6.08 3.35
N ARG A 25 -16.91 -5.19 3.10
CA ARG A 25 -16.82 -4.22 1.99
C ARG A 25 -15.66 -3.26 2.22
N GLN A 26 -15.55 -2.70 3.42
CA GLN A 26 -14.49 -1.76 3.79
C GLN A 26 -13.11 -2.41 3.65
N VAL A 27 -12.92 -3.63 4.18
CA VAL A 27 -11.64 -4.35 4.06
C VAL A 27 -11.28 -4.64 2.60
N ARG A 28 -12.26 -5.00 1.76
CA ARG A 28 -12.01 -5.22 0.32
C ARG A 28 -11.67 -3.93 -0.41
N GLU A 29 -12.22 -2.80 0.02
CA GLU A 29 -11.94 -1.49 -0.56
C GLU A 29 -10.54 -1.00 -0.20
N ALA A 30 -10.14 -1.10 1.07
CA ALA A 30 -8.79 -0.78 1.52
C ALA A 30 -7.73 -1.58 0.73
N ARG A 31 -7.85 -2.92 0.70
CA ARG A 31 -6.95 -3.81 -0.08
C ARG A 31 -6.90 -3.56 -1.58
N ARG A 32 -7.89 -2.83 -2.10
CA ARG A 32 -7.97 -2.48 -3.51
C ARG A 32 -7.33 -1.13 -3.77
N LEU A 33 -7.37 -0.22 -2.81
CA LEU A 33 -6.64 1.06 -2.84
C LEU A 33 -5.15 0.80 -2.67
N GLU A 34 -4.75 -0.02 -1.68
CA GLU A 34 -3.35 -0.48 -1.50
C GLU A 34 -2.76 -0.97 -2.82
N ARG A 35 -3.46 -1.90 -3.48
CA ARG A 35 -3.02 -2.43 -4.78
C ARG A 35 -3.03 -1.42 -5.93
N VAL A 36 -3.82 -0.35 -5.85
CA VAL A 36 -3.75 0.72 -6.85
C VAL A 36 -2.50 1.55 -6.61
N GLU A 37 -2.22 1.89 -5.35
CA GLU A 37 -1.05 2.62 -4.88
C GLU A 37 0.25 1.90 -5.25
N ASP A 38 0.38 0.61 -4.92
CA ASP A 38 1.55 -0.22 -5.28
C ASP A 38 1.84 -0.20 -6.79
N TYR A 39 0.78 -0.25 -7.60
CA TYR A 39 0.93 -0.26 -9.05
C TYR A 39 1.36 1.09 -9.60
N VAL A 40 0.77 2.20 -9.12
CA VAL A 40 1.15 3.52 -9.63
C VAL A 40 2.57 3.87 -9.19
N GLU A 41 2.97 3.54 -7.97
CA GLU A 41 4.33 3.75 -7.50
C GLU A 41 5.34 2.98 -8.35
N LEU A 42 5.13 1.68 -8.54
CA LEU A 42 6.02 0.86 -9.36
C LEU A 42 6.08 1.32 -10.83
N ILE A 43 4.96 1.76 -11.41
CA ILE A 43 4.96 2.30 -12.77
C ILE A 43 5.79 3.59 -12.82
N SER A 44 5.64 4.49 -11.85
CA SER A 44 6.44 5.71 -11.74
C SER A 44 7.93 5.38 -11.62
N ASP A 45 8.31 4.41 -10.78
CA ASP A 45 9.70 3.96 -10.60
C ASP A 45 10.32 3.44 -11.89
N LEU A 46 9.62 2.55 -12.59
CA LEU A 46 10.09 1.99 -13.86
C LEU A 46 10.28 3.08 -14.92
N ILE A 47 9.41 4.10 -14.94
CA ILE A 47 9.53 5.23 -15.85
C ILE A 47 10.72 6.13 -15.46
N ARG A 48 10.95 6.37 -14.18
CA ARG A 48 12.08 7.18 -13.68
C ARG A 48 13.43 6.51 -13.94
N ASP A 49 13.52 5.20 -13.71
CA ASP A 49 14.74 4.40 -13.88
C ASP A 49 15.04 4.08 -15.36
N GLY A 50 14.05 3.59 -16.10
CA GLY A 50 14.23 3.02 -17.44
C GLY A 50 13.52 3.75 -18.57
N GLY A 51 12.72 4.78 -18.28
CA GLY A 51 11.94 5.53 -19.28
C GLY A 51 10.67 4.85 -19.79
N GLU A 52 10.41 3.59 -19.38
CA GLU A 52 9.23 2.83 -19.77
C GLU A 52 8.79 1.82 -18.70
N ALA A 53 7.48 1.65 -18.52
CA ALA A 53 6.91 0.59 -17.70
C ALA A 53 6.22 -0.45 -18.58
N ARG A 54 6.83 -1.64 -18.71
CA ARG A 54 6.25 -2.76 -19.47
C ARG A 54 5.51 -3.72 -18.55
N GLN A 55 4.42 -4.30 -19.07
CA GLN A 55 3.59 -5.26 -18.34
C GLN A 55 4.40 -6.47 -17.81
N VAL A 56 5.41 -6.91 -18.55
CA VAL A 56 6.28 -8.03 -18.15
C VAL A 56 7.15 -7.68 -16.94
N ASP A 57 7.64 -6.45 -16.89
CA ASP A 57 8.51 -5.96 -15.81
C ASP A 57 7.70 -5.71 -14.53
N ILE A 58 6.50 -5.16 -14.69
CA ILE A 58 5.53 -4.98 -13.59
C ILE A 58 5.15 -6.34 -13.00
N ALA A 59 4.86 -7.34 -13.84
CA ALA A 59 4.51 -8.68 -13.39
C ALA A 59 5.65 -9.35 -12.60
N ALA A 60 6.88 -9.23 -13.10
CA ALA A 60 8.07 -9.78 -12.45
C ALA A 60 8.34 -9.13 -11.09
N ARG A 61 8.26 -7.80 -11.00
CA ARG A 61 8.55 -7.04 -9.77
C ARG A 61 7.47 -7.21 -8.70
N LEU A 62 6.20 -7.29 -9.08
CA LEU A 62 5.09 -7.55 -8.14
C LEU A 62 4.90 -9.03 -7.80
N GLY A 63 5.64 -9.94 -8.45
CA GLY A 63 5.48 -11.39 -8.23
C GLY A 63 4.11 -11.94 -8.62
N VAL A 64 3.44 -11.34 -9.61
CA VAL A 64 2.10 -11.75 -10.06
C VAL A 64 2.08 -12.14 -11.55
N ALA A 65 1.09 -12.93 -11.95
CA ALA A 65 0.94 -13.33 -13.34
C ALA A 65 0.57 -12.14 -14.25
N GLN A 66 1.06 -12.13 -15.49
CA GLN A 66 0.78 -11.06 -16.46
C GLN A 66 -0.72 -10.79 -16.70
N PRO A 67 -1.64 -11.78 -16.71
CA PRO A 67 -3.08 -11.49 -16.81
C PRO A 67 -3.63 -10.67 -15.63
N THR A 68 -3.09 -10.86 -14.43
CA THR A 68 -3.43 -10.05 -13.25
C THR A 68 -3.03 -8.60 -13.45
N VAL A 69 -1.81 -8.37 -13.95
CA VAL A 69 -1.32 -7.03 -14.31
C VAL A 69 -2.20 -6.42 -15.40
N ALA A 70 -2.54 -7.17 -16.46
CA ALA A 70 -3.39 -6.67 -17.53
C ALA A 70 -4.75 -6.15 -17.00
N LYS A 71 -5.36 -6.91 -16.09
CA LYS A 71 -6.62 -6.53 -15.46
C LYS A 71 -6.48 -5.27 -14.62
N MET A 72 -5.42 -5.17 -13.81
CA MET A 72 -5.18 -3.97 -12.98
C MET A 72 -4.89 -2.74 -13.83
N LEU A 73 -4.07 -2.87 -14.87
CA LEU A 73 -3.78 -1.80 -15.81
C LEU A 73 -5.03 -1.32 -16.57
N GLY A 74 -5.97 -2.21 -16.87
CA GLY A 74 -7.28 -1.82 -17.42
C GLY A 74 -8.06 -0.96 -16.43
N ARG A 75 -8.11 -1.40 -15.17
CA ARG A 75 -8.74 -0.64 -14.08
C ARG A 75 -8.11 0.74 -13.88
N LEU A 76 -6.79 0.85 -13.87
CA LEU A 76 -6.09 2.14 -13.73
C LEU A 76 -6.41 3.09 -14.89
N ALA A 77 -6.61 2.55 -16.09
CA ALA A 77 -7.06 3.34 -17.23
C ALA A 77 -8.51 3.80 -17.07
N ASP A 78 -9.40 2.90 -16.63
CA ASP A 78 -10.82 3.23 -16.39
C ASP A 78 -10.99 4.28 -15.28
N THR A 79 -10.09 4.30 -14.29
CA THR A 79 -10.08 5.29 -13.20
C THR A 79 -9.21 6.53 -13.50
N GLY A 80 -8.62 6.61 -14.69
CA GLY A 80 -7.86 7.80 -15.13
C GLY A 80 -6.48 7.97 -14.48
N TYR A 81 -5.89 6.93 -13.89
CA TYR A 81 -4.54 6.96 -13.31
C TYR A 81 -3.45 6.57 -14.32
N ALA A 82 -3.78 5.79 -15.35
CA ALA A 82 -2.81 5.32 -16.33
C ALA A 82 -3.35 5.38 -17.76
N VAL A 83 -2.42 5.43 -18.71
CA VAL A 83 -2.70 5.30 -20.14
C VAL A 83 -1.77 4.28 -20.77
N ARG A 84 -2.31 3.44 -21.65
CA ARG A 84 -1.52 2.50 -22.45
C ARG A 84 -1.18 3.14 -23.79
N ARG A 85 0.08 3.06 -24.19
CA ARG A 85 0.52 3.50 -25.53
C ARG A 85 0.95 2.28 -26.35
N PRO A 86 0.43 2.10 -27.58
CA PRO A 86 0.89 1.04 -28.46
C PRO A 86 2.41 1.04 -28.58
N TYR A 87 3.03 -0.13 -28.44
CA TYR A 87 4.48 -0.36 -28.55
C TYR A 87 5.38 0.39 -27.54
N ARG A 88 4.82 1.12 -26.57
CA ARG A 88 5.60 1.97 -25.63
C ARG A 88 5.33 1.71 -24.14
N GLY A 89 4.46 0.74 -23.83
CA GLY A 89 4.13 0.37 -22.45
C GLY A 89 3.02 1.22 -21.81
N VAL A 90 3.08 1.32 -20.49
CA VAL A 90 2.12 2.05 -19.64
C VAL A 90 2.76 3.35 -19.15
N PHE A 91 1.97 4.42 -19.12
CA PHE A 91 2.36 5.70 -18.53
C PHE A 91 1.32 6.13 -17.51
N LEU A 92 1.73 6.86 -16.49
CA LEU A 92 0.79 7.51 -15.57
C LEU A 92 0.21 8.77 -16.21
N THR A 93 -1.01 9.08 -15.82
CA THR A 93 -1.56 10.44 -15.97
C THR A 93 -1.00 11.34 -14.88
N GLU A 94 -1.28 12.64 -14.95
CA GLU A 94 -0.95 13.56 -13.85
C GLU A 94 -1.57 13.12 -12.51
N ALA A 95 -2.81 12.62 -12.54
CA ALA A 95 -3.46 12.08 -11.35
C ALA A 95 -2.78 10.79 -10.83
N GLY A 96 -2.29 9.94 -11.73
CA GLY A 96 -1.54 8.74 -11.37
C GLY A 96 -0.19 9.06 -10.75
N GLU A 97 0.53 10.03 -11.34
CA GLU A 97 1.82 10.50 -10.82
C GLU A 97 1.65 11.16 -9.44
N ALA A 98 0.62 11.99 -9.27
CA ALA A 98 0.31 12.61 -7.98
C ALA A 98 -0.01 11.57 -6.90
N LEU A 99 -0.68 10.47 -7.26
CA LEU A 99 -0.94 9.36 -6.35
C LEU A 99 0.35 8.61 -6.00
N ALA A 100 1.17 8.27 -7.00
CA ALA A 100 2.47 7.61 -6.79
C ALA A 100 3.38 8.45 -5.86
N ASP A 101 3.44 9.76 -6.07
CA ASP A 101 4.19 10.67 -5.22
C ASP A 101 3.62 10.76 -3.79
N ALA A 102 2.29 10.67 -3.65
CA ALA A 102 1.67 10.64 -2.33
C ALA A 102 1.99 9.36 -1.58
N THR A 103 1.91 8.19 -2.23
CA THR A 103 2.28 6.90 -1.65
C THR A 103 3.74 6.89 -1.23
N ARG A 104 4.66 7.26 -2.13
CA ARG A 104 6.09 7.34 -1.81
C ARG A 104 6.43 8.25 -0.63
N ARG A 105 5.74 9.40 -0.50
CA ARG A 105 5.93 10.27 0.67
C ARG A 105 5.48 9.60 1.97
N ARG A 106 4.43 8.78 1.93
CA ARG A 106 3.97 8.00 3.08
C ARG A 106 5.02 6.95 3.44
N HIS A 107 5.48 6.18 2.45
CA HIS A 107 6.57 5.22 2.61
C HIS A 107 7.78 5.86 3.30
N GLN A 108 8.27 6.98 2.74
CA GLN A 108 9.45 7.68 3.25
C GLN A 108 9.26 8.16 4.68
N THR A 109 8.08 8.69 5.01
CA THR A 109 7.81 9.17 6.37
C THR A 109 7.82 8.01 7.38
N VAL A 110 7.28 6.85 7.01
CA VAL A 110 7.33 5.65 7.86
C VAL A 110 8.76 5.14 7.98
N HIS A 111 9.48 5.05 6.87
CA HIS A 111 10.87 4.62 6.82
C HIS A 111 11.76 5.47 7.73
N ASP A 112 11.76 6.79 7.54
CA ASP A 112 12.58 7.74 8.31
C ASP A 112 12.21 7.72 9.79
N PHE A 113 10.94 7.50 10.10
CA PHE A 113 10.49 7.32 11.48
C PHE A 113 11.09 6.06 12.11
N LEU A 114 11.08 4.93 11.41
CA LEU A 114 11.68 3.68 11.91
C LEU A 114 13.20 3.83 12.10
N LEU A 115 13.90 4.49 11.17
CA LEU A 115 15.32 4.82 11.34
C LEU A 115 15.54 5.72 12.56
N ALA A 116 14.70 6.74 12.77
CA ALA A 116 14.79 7.62 13.92
C ALA A 116 14.51 6.90 15.27
N LEU A 117 13.80 5.77 15.24
CA LEU A 117 13.64 4.87 16.39
C LEU A 117 14.86 3.97 16.63
N GLY A 118 15.80 3.89 15.67
CA GLY A 118 16.99 3.04 15.73
C GLY A 118 16.81 1.66 15.11
N VAL A 119 15.79 1.47 14.27
CA VAL A 119 15.67 0.28 13.41
C VAL A 119 16.76 0.32 12.34
N ASP A 120 17.34 -0.82 11.99
CA ASP A 120 18.33 -0.90 10.91
C ASP A 120 17.68 -0.67 9.53
N GLU A 121 18.48 -0.18 8.57
CA GLU A 121 18.04 0.18 7.22
C GLU A 121 17.21 -0.90 6.51
N ASP A 122 17.68 -2.16 6.55
CA ASP A 122 17.02 -3.26 5.84
C ASP A 122 15.68 -3.64 6.46
N SER A 123 15.58 -3.58 7.79
CA SER A 123 14.31 -3.78 8.49
C SER A 123 13.37 -2.60 8.28
N ALA A 124 13.87 -1.36 8.39
CA ALA A 124 13.06 -0.15 8.20
C ALA A 124 12.44 -0.10 6.80
N ARG A 125 13.22 -0.39 5.74
CA ARG A 125 12.75 -0.46 4.36
C ARG A 125 11.66 -1.51 4.16
N ARG A 126 11.86 -2.73 4.70
CA ARG A 126 10.88 -3.82 4.56
C ARG A 126 9.59 -3.56 5.34
N ASP A 127 9.70 -2.98 6.53
CA ASP A 127 8.56 -2.74 7.40
C ASP A 127 7.74 -1.53 6.92
N ALA A 128 8.39 -0.50 6.35
CA ALA A 128 7.72 0.68 5.82
C ALA A 128 6.69 0.34 4.72
N GLU A 129 7.06 -0.53 3.77
CA GLU A 129 6.20 -1.02 2.68
C GLU A 129 4.85 -1.58 3.17
N GLY A 130 4.85 -2.27 4.31
CA GLY A 130 3.62 -2.84 4.88
C GLY A 130 2.85 -1.86 5.77
N ILE A 131 3.60 -1.07 6.54
CA ILE A 131 3.03 -0.17 7.54
C ILE A 131 2.34 1.03 6.88
N GLU A 132 2.90 1.58 5.81
CA GLU A 132 2.39 2.82 5.20
C GLU A 132 0.91 2.76 4.78
N HIS A 133 0.47 1.59 4.33
CA HIS A 133 -0.92 1.32 3.91
C HIS A 133 -1.91 1.28 5.08
N HIS A 134 -1.41 1.03 6.29
CA HIS A 134 -2.22 0.84 7.49
C HIS A 134 -2.14 2.02 8.47
N VAL A 135 -1.35 3.04 8.14
CA VAL A 135 -1.14 4.22 8.98
C VAL A 135 -2.12 5.32 8.60
N SER A 136 -2.87 5.82 9.59
CA SER A 136 -3.77 6.97 9.38
C SER A 136 -2.97 8.25 9.10
N SER A 137 -3.58 9.24 8.42
CA SER A 137 -2.93 10.54 8.19
C SER A 137 -2.48 11.22 9.49
N ALA A 138 -3.29 11.15 10.55
CA ALA A 138 -2.93 11.71 11.86
C ALA A 138 -1.70 11.03 12.48
N THR A 139 -1.57 9.72 12.30
CA THR A 139 -0.39 8.96 12.75
C THR A 139 0.84 9.33 11.92
N LEU A 140 0.69 9.48 10.61
CA LEU A 140 1.76 9.89 9.70
C LEU A 140 2.27 11.31 10.02
N GLU A 141 1.36 12.24 10.33
CA GLU A 141 1.71 13.58 10.81
C GLU A 141 2.49 13.55 12.12
N ALA A 142 2.14 12.63 13.03
CA ALA A 142 2.89 12.45 14.27
C ALA A 142 4.30 11.89 14.02
N PHE A 143 4.47 10.98 13.05
CA PHE A 143 5.78 10.49 12.62
C PHE A 143 6.63 11.62 12.04
N ALA A 144 6.08 12.40 11.11
CA ALA A 144 6.77 13.54 10.51
C ALA A 144 7.23 14.57 11.57
N ARG A 145 6.37 14.89 12.54
CA ARG A 145 6.75 15.78 13.66
C ARG A 145 7.87 15.18 14.51
N PHE A 146 7.81 13.89 14.83
CA PHE A 146 8.85 13.21 15.61
C PHE A 146 10.21 13.27 14.92
N ILE A 147 10.26 13.03 13.61
CA ILE A 147 11.49 13.12 12.80
C ILE A 147 12.05 14.54 12.84
N ALA A 148 11.20 15.55 12.63
CA ALA A 148 11.59 16.96 12.62
C ALA A 148 12.19 17.43 13.96
N GLU A 149 11.65 16.96 15.09
CA GLU A 149 12.15 17.29 16.44
C GLU A 149 13.51 16.64 16.76
N ARG A 150 13.81 15.49 16.14
CA ARG A 150 15.06 14.74 16.38
C ARG A 150 16.22 15.15 15.48
N GLY A 151 15.97 15.99 14.48
CA GLY A 151 17.00 16.44 13.53
C GLY A 151 17.57 15.31 12.67
N VAL A 152 16.83 14.21 12.51
CA VAL A 152 17.18 13.17 11.53
C VAL A 152 16.88 13.77 10.14
N PRO A 153 17.89 14.00 9.29
CA PRO A 153 17.63 14.49 7.94
C PRO A 153 16.76 13.46 7.21
N PRO A 154 15.78 13.91 6.39
CA PRO A 154 15.01 12.98 5.56
C PRO A 154 15.98 12.17 4.70
N ALA A 155 15.72 10.87 4.53
CA ALA A 155 16.58 10.08 3.65
C ALA A 155 16.50 10.68 2.24
N GLU A 156 17.65 10.98 1.65
CA GLU A 156 17.70 11.45 0.27
C GLU A 156 17.16 10.33 -0.63
N SER A 157 16.18 10.70 -1.46
CA SER A 157 15.49 9.85 -2.43
C SER A 157 16.46 8.97 -3.22
N CYS A 158 16.25 7.65 -3.19
CA CYS A 158 16.75 6.74 -4.23
C CYS A 158 16.08 7.04 -5.57
#